data_AF-A0A0B3S9F5-F1
#
_entry.id   AF-A0A0B3S9F5-F1
#
_cell.length_a   1.000
_cell.length_b   1.000
_cell.length_c   1.000
_cell.angle_alpha   90.00
_cell.angle_beta   90.00
_cell.angle_gamma   90.00
#
_symmetry.space_group_name_H-M   'P 1'
#
loop_
_entity.id
_entity.type
_entity.pdbx_description
1 polymer ?
#
loop_
_entity_poly.entity_id
_entity_poly.type
_entity_poly.pdbx_seq_one_letter_code
_entity_poly.pdbx_strand_id
1 'polypeptide(L)'
;MGGLPDCRTEATVEVAGAEGSVILMVWRFGDGRRLLRGQPTGYMNRDEVAEAMNCLVEDPRFGPGLPTLWDFRGHDFSHYTGSEFRSHAFIMPRFPERSGVRRGYLVDSETGFGTLRMFQGTASGYNFEDQDNLMVSYDLEELVDWLLS
;
A
#
# COMPACT_ATOMS: atom_id res chain seq x y z
N MET A 1 11.33 7.97 18.62
CA MET A 1 11.56 6.72 17.88
C MET A 1 10.64 5.69 18.48
N GLY A 2 9.39 5.71 18.02
CA GLY A 2 8.42 4.68 18.34
C GLY A 2 8.77 3.42 17.58
N GLY A 3 8.81 2.28 18.27
CA GLY A 3 9.09 0.99 17.69
C GLY A 3 7.77 0.28 17.44
N LEU A 4 7.65 -0.39 16.29
CA LEU A 4 6.48 -1.24 16.00
C LEU A 4 6.17 -2.14 17.22
N PRO A 5 4.89 -2.30 17.59
CA PRO A 5 4.49 -3.27 18.61
C PRO A 5 4.98 -4.67 18.23
N ASP A 6 5.08 -5.57 19.21
CA ASP A 6 5.54 -6.95 19.04
C ASP A 6 4.84 -7.63 17.84
N CYS A 7 5.58 -7.69 16.72
CA CYS A 7 5.10 -8.21 15.46
C CYS A 7 6.20 -9.01 14.79
N ARG A 8 5.79 -10.03 14.05
CA ARG A 8 6.70 -10.87 13.26
C ARG A 8 6.22 -10.96 11.82
N THR A 9 7.16 -11.12 10.91
CA THR A 9 6.85 -11.44 9.52
C THR A 9 6.39 -12.89 9.42
N GLU A 10 5.17 -13.10 8.95
CA GLU A 10 4.55 -14.41 8.74
C GLU A 10 4.79 -14.93 7.32
N ALA A 11 4.79 -14.03 6.33
CA ALA A 11 5.03 -14.35 4.93
C ALA A 11 5.73 -13.19 4.22
N THR A 12 6.54 -13.50 3.20
CA THR A 12 7.20 -12.54 2.32
C THR A 12 7.18 -13.05 0.88
N VAL A 13 6.91 -12.15 -0.06
CA VAL A 13 7.07 -12.35 -1.51
C VAL A 13 7.65 -11.07 -2.10
N GLU A 14 8.56 -11.22 -3.06
CA GLU A 14 9.00 -10.12 -3.91
C GLU A 14 8.37 -10.28 -5.29
N VAL A 15 7.77 -9.20 -5.79
CA VAL A 15 7.29 -9.12 -7.17
C VAL A 15 8.20 -8.14 -7.89
N ALA A 16 8.99 -8.65 -8.83
CA ALA A 16 9.97 -7.88 -9.57
C ALA A 16 9.39 -7.36 -10.90
N GLY A 17 9.64 -6.10 -11.21
CA GLY A 17 9.43 -5.48 -12.51
C GLY A 17 10.74 -5.20 -13.23
N ALA A 18 10.68 -4.48 -14.34
CA ALA A 18 11.86 -4.16 -15.16
C ALA A 18 12.80 -3.14 -14.49
N GLU A 19 12.24 -2.14 -13.79
CA GLU A 19 12.99 -1.01 -13.20
C GLU A 19 12.76 -0.86 -11.69
N GLY A 20 12.08 -1.83 -11.09
CA GLY A 20 11.64 -1.75 -9.70
C GLY A 20 11.10 -3.08 -9.20
N SER A 21 10.68 -3.09 -7.95
CA SER A 21 10.10 -4.26 -7.31
C SER A 21 9.17 -3.83 -6.19
N VAL A 22 8.36 -4.76 -5.70
CA VAL A 22 7.64 -4.59 -4.44
C VAL A 22 7.85 -5.81 -3.57
N ILE A 23 8.29 -5.56 -2.33
CA ILE A 23 8.32 -6.58 -1.30
C ILE A 23 6.99 -6.55 -0.57
N LEU A 24 6.26 -7.64 -0.66
CA LEU A 24 4.98 -7.87 0.01
C LEU A 24 5.23 -8.73 1.24
N MET A 25 4.79 -8.26 2.40
CA MET A 25 4.94 -8.94 3.68
C MET A 25 3.60 -9.03 4.38
N VAL A 26 3.42 -10.08 5.18
CA VAL A 26 2.36 -10.15 6.19
C VAL A 26 3.00 -10.05 7.56
N TRP A 27 2.60 -9.04 8.32
CA TRP A 27 2.90 -8.92 9.73
C TRP A 27 1.80 -9.56 10.55
N ARG A 28 2.18 -10.35 11.55
CA ARG A 28 1.29 -10.87 12.59
C ARG A 28 1.68 -10.27 13.93
N PHE A 29 0.73 -9.64 14.59
CA PHE A 29 0.90 -9.02 15.91
C PHE A 29 0.61 -10.04 17.02
N GLY A 30 1.09 -9.76 18.24
CA GLY A 30 0.94 -10.64 19.40
C GLY A 30 -0.52 -11.01 19.75
N ASP A 31 -1.48 -10.15 19.41
CA ASP A 31 -2.93 -10.38 19.58
C ASP A 31 -3.58 -11.20 18.45
N GLY A 32 -2.80 -11.61 17.44
CA GLY A 32 -3.25 -12.40 16.31
C GLY A 32 -3.78 -11.59 15.13
N ARG A 33 -3.91 -10.26 15.23
CA ARG A 33 -4.22 -9.40 14.08
C ARG A 33 -3.11 -9.47 13.04
N ARG A 34 -3.48 -9.27 11.77
CA ARG A 34 -2.59 -9.38 10.62
C ARG A 34 -2.66 -8.10 9.78
N LEU A 35 -1.52 -7.65 9.28
CA LEU A 35 -1.39 -6.49 8.41
C LEU A 35 -0.54 -6.83 7.20
N LEU A 36 -0.96 -6.38 6.02
CA LEU A 36 -0.13 -6.46 4.82
C LEU A 36 0.80 -5.25 4.77
N ARG A 37 2.08 -5.44 4.50
CA ARG A 37 3.01 -4.35 4.17
C ARG A 37 3.55 -4.53 2.75
N GLY A 38 3.30 -3.55 1.89
CA GLY A 38 3.96 -3.43 0.59
C GLY A 38 5.07 -2.39 0.64
N GLN A 39 6.26 -2.75 0.19
CA GLN A 39 7.42 -1.85 0.15
C GLN A 39 7.94 -1.77 -1.30
N PRO A 40 7.46 -0.81 -2.09
CA PRO A 40 7.92 -0.61 -3.46
C PRO A 40 9.30 0.06 -3.51
N THR A 41 10.11 -0.35 -4.47
CA THR A 41 11.41 0.26 -4.80
C THR A 41 11.50 0.45 -6.32
N GLY A 42 12.18 1.52 -6.75
CA GLY A 42 12.26 1.86 -8.17
C GLY A 42 10.89 2.15 -8.80
N TYR A 43 10.79 1.95 -10.10
CA TYR A 43 9.56 2.18 -10.86
C TYR A 43 8.88 0.86 -11.22
N MET A 44 7.56 0.80 -11.02
CA MET A 44 6.72 -0.29 -11.51
C MET A 44 5.62 0.27 -12.41
N ASN A 45 5.56 -0.22 -13.64
CA ASN A 45 4.52 0.14 -14.59
C ASN A 45 3.16 -0.43 -14.16
N ARG A 46 2.10 -0.05 -14.88
CA ARG A 46 0.72 -0.42 -14.53
C ARG A 46 0.51 -1.94 -14.47
N ASP A 47 1.07 -2.70 -15.39
CA ASP A 47 0.86 -4.15 -15.47
C ASP A 47 1.64 -4.86 -14.37
N GLU A 48 2.86 -4.40 -14.07
CA GLU A 48 3.67 -4.90 -12.95
C GLU A 48 2.99 -4.64 -11.59
N VAL A 49 2.38 -3.46 -11.41
CA VAL A 49 1.56 -3.19 -10.22
C VAL A 49 0.33 -4.10 -10.17
N ALA A 50 -0.29 -4.40 -11.31
CA ALA A 50 -1.42 -5.33 -11.35
C ALA A 50 -0.99 -6.76 -10.97
N GLU A 51 0.19 -7.21 -11.37
CA GLU A 51 0.77 -8.49 -10.95
C GLU A 51 1.01 -8.53 -9.43
N ALA A 52 1.54 -7.45 -8.85
CA ALA A 52 1.68 -7.35 -7.40
C ALA A 52 0.32 -7.43 -6.69
N MET A 53 -0.71 -6.77 -7.22
CA MET A 53 -2.07 -6.82 -6.68
C MET A 53 -2.70 -8.21 -6.81
N ASN A 54 -2.48 -8.92 -7.93
CA ASN A 54 -2.88 -10.33 -8.09
C ASN A 54 -2.25 -11.19 -6.98
N CYS A 55 -0.98 -10.99 -6.66
CA CYS A 55 -0.33 -11.70 -5.55
C CYS A 55 -1.06 -11.48 -4.21
N LEU A 56 -1.58 -10.28 -3.94
CA LEU A 56 -2.33 -10.02 -2.69
C LEU A 56 -3.68 -10.74 -2.64
N VAL A 57 -4.28 -11.03 -3.79
CA VAL A 57 -5.62 -11.63 -3.91
C VAL A 57 -5.54 -13.15 -3.99
N GLU A 58 -4.63 -13.68 -4.81
CA GLU A 58 -4.57 -15.10 -5.14
C GLU A 58 -3.72 -15.91 -4.15
N ASP A 59 -2.71 -15.30 -3.53
CA ASP A 59 -1.84 -16.03 -2.59
C ASP A 59 -2.54 -16.15 -1.22
N PRO A 60 -2.82 -17.39 -0.75
CA PRO A 60 -3.57 -17.64 0.48
C PRO A 60 -2.83 -17.14 1.74
N ARG A 61 -1.53 -16.85 1.65
CA ARG A 61 -0.76 -16.28 2.75
C ARG A 61 -1.12 -14.81 3.00
N PHE A 62 -1.54 -14.06 1.99
CA PHE A 62 -1.89 -12.64 2.13
C PHE A 62 -3.39 -12.48 2.41
N GLY A 63 -4.23 -12.93 1.48
CA GLY A 63 -5.68 -12.80 1.57
C GLY A 63 -6.17 -11.39 1.15
N PRO A 64 -7.28 -11.32 0.38
CA PRO A 64 -7.72 -10.07 -0.25
C PRO A 64 -8.22 -9.02 0.74
N GLY A 65 -8.72 -9.43 1.91
CA GLY A 65 -9.32 -8.53 2.90
C GLY A 65 -8.36 -7.90 3.91
N LEU A 66 -7.05 -8.19 3.87
CA LEU A 66 -6.12 -7.62 4.84
C LEU A 66 -5.91 -6.11 4.62
N PRO A 67 -6.02 -5.27 5.69
CA PRO A 67 -5.57 -3.89 5.66
C PRO A 67 -4.12 -3.81 5.18
N THR A 68 -3.80 -2.76 4.43
CA THR A 68 -2.50 -2.66 3.75
C THR A 68 -1.78 -1.39 4.13
N LEU A 69 -0.55 -1.53 4.63
CA LEU A 69 0.42 -0.47 4.75
C LEU A 69 1.32 -0.46 3.51
N TRP A 70 1.28 0.61 2.74
CA TRP A 70 2.24 0.88 1.67
C TRP A 70 3.36 1.76 2.22
N ASP A 71 4.55 1.19 2.37
CA ASP A 71 5.73 1.86 2.89
C ASP A 71 6.56 2.43 1.75
N PHE A 72 6.36 3.72 1.48
CA PHE A 72 7.03 4.47 0.43
C PHE A 72 8.25 5.26 0.94
N ARG A 73 8.75 4.96 2.15
CA ARG A 73 9.97 5.62 2.63
C ARG A 73 11.15 5.29 1.72
N GLY A 74 11.89 6.32 1.32
CA GLY A 74 12.97 6.21 0.34
C GLY A 74 12.52 6.00 -1.11
N HIS A 75 11.22 6.04 -1.40
CA HIS A 75 10.72 6.02 -2.77
C HIS A 75 10.91 7.40 -3.43
N ASP A 76 11.41 7.41 -4.67
CA ASP A 76 11.62 8.65 -5.41
C ASP A 76 10.34 9.09 -6.15
N PHE A 77 9.64 10.05 -5.56
CA PHE A 77 8.44 10.63 -6.16
C PHE A 77 8.73 11.71 -7.22
N SER A 78 9.98 12.11 -7.43
CA SER A 78 10.31 13.22 -8.35
C SER A 78 9.95 12.95 -9.81
N HIS A 79 9.94 11.67 -10.19
CA HIS A 79 9.57 11.20 -11.52
C HIS A 79 8.13 10.68 -11.62
N TYR A 80 7.39 10.65 -10.50
CA TYR A 80 6.03 10.12 -10.44
C TYR A 80 5.02 11.17 -10.87
N THR A 81 4.55 11.10 -12.11
CA THR A 81 3.59 12.06 -12.65
C THR A 81 2.17 11.77 -12.15
N GLY A 82 1.32 12.81 -12.10
CA GLY A 82 -0.11 12.62 -11.81
C GLY A 82 -0.85 11.71 -12.81
N SER A 83 -0.28 11.48 -14.01
CA SER A 83 -0.85 10.60 -15.02
C SER A 83 -0.59 9.12 -14.73
N GLU A 84 0.64 8.76 -14.37
CA GLU A 84 1.02 7.41 -13.94
C GLU A 84 0.26 7.05 -12.68
N PHE A 85 0.17 8.02 -11.79
CA PHE A 85 -0.49 7.86 -10.53
C PHE A 85 -2.00 7.57 -10.67
N ARG A 86 -2.69 8.26 -11.60
CA ARG A 86 -4.06 7.89 -12.00
C ARG A 86 -4.11 6.49 -12.58
N SER A 87 -3.14 6.12 -13.43
CA SER A 87 -3.11 4.80 -14.06
C SER A 87 -3.06 3.66 -13.04
N HIS A 88 -2.35 3.86 -11.92
CA HIS A 88 -2.33 2.93 -10.79
C HIS A 88 -3.66 2.92 -10.03
N ALA A 89 -4.30 4.08 -9.82
CA ALA A 89 -5.65 4.14 -9.23
C ALA A 89 -6.68 3.31 -10.01
N PHE A 90 -6.63 3.37 -11.34
CA PHE A 90 -7.50 2.60 -12.24
C PHE A 90 -7.22 1.08 -12.24
N ILE A 91 -6.22 0.61 -11.49
CA ILE A 91 -6.02 -0.82 -11.26
C ILE A 91 -7.02 -1.33 -10.22
N MET A 92 -7.41 -0.51 -9.23
CA MET A 92 -8.24 -0.95 -8.09
C MET A 92 -9.55 -1.64 -8.52
N PRO A 93 -10.31 -1.14 -9.53
CA PRO A 93 -11.54 -1.80 -9.97
C PRO A 93 -11.36 -3.21 -10.54
N ARG A 94 -10.13 -3.62 -10.89
CA ARG A 94 -9.81 -5.00 -11.33
C ARG A 94 -9.78 -5.99 -10.16
N PHE A 95 -9.80 -5.50 -8.91
CA PHE A 95 -9.64 -6.28 -7.68
C PHE A 95 -10.79 -6.01 -6.71
N PRO A 96 -12.05 -6.32 -7.09
CA PRO A 96 -13.23 -6.04 -6.26
C PRO A 96 -13.19 -6.71 -4.88
N GLU A 97 -12.46 -7.81 -4.72
CA GLU A 97 -12.24 -8.51 -3.45
C GLU A 97 -11.49 -7.67 -2.43
N ARG A 98 -10.78 -6.62 -2.89
CA ARG A 98 -10.06 -5.67 -2.05
C ARG A 98 -10.84 -4.36 -1.85
N SER A 99 -12.07 -4.25 -2.37
CA SER A 99 -12.90 -3.06 -2.21
C SER A 99 -13.19 -2.79 -0.73
N GLY A 100 -12.98 -1.55 -0.29
CA GLY A 100 -13.25 -1.14 1.10
C GLY A 100 -12.17 -1.53 2.11
N VAL A 101 -11.07 -2.15 1.67
CA VAL A 101 -9.92 -2.43 2.54
C VAL A 101 -9.24 -1.12 2.94
N ARG A 102 -8.92 -0.96 4.22
CA ARG A 102 -8.14 0.20 4.68
C ARG A 102 -6.71 0.17 4.13
N ARG A 103 -6.23 1.31 3.63
CA ARG A 103 -4.88 1.46 3.09
C ARG A 103 -4.17 2.67 3.70
N GLY A 104 -3.05 2.40 4.34
CA GLY A 104 -2.15 3.41 4.89
C GLY A 104 -0.97 3.62 3.95
N TYR A 105 -0.56 4.86 3.76
CA TYR A 105 0.60 5.24 2.96
C TYR A 105 1.61 5.93 3.87
N LEU A 106 2.71 5.24 4.16
CA LEU A 106 3.81 5.77 4.95
C LEU A 106 4.83 6.41 4.03
N VAL A 107 5.18 7.66 4.32
CA VAL A 107 6.14 8.46 3.55
C VAL A 107 7.18 9.10 4.46
N ASP A 108 8.29 9.54 3.90
CA ASP A 108 9.34 10.31 4.59
C ASP A 108 9.70 11.62 3.86
N SER A 109 8.91 12.00 2.83
CA SER A 109 9.12 13.22 2.05
C SER A 109 7.83 14.00 1.85
N GLU A 110 7.92 15.33 1.84
CA GLU A 110 6.81 16.24 1.53
C GLU A 110 6.26 16.01 0.12
N THR A 111 7.13 15.71 -0.85
CA THR A 111 6.73 15.36 -2.22
C THR A 111 5.89 14.10 -2.24
N GLY A 112 6.30 13.05 -1.52
CA GLY A 112 5.52 11.81 -1.40
C GLY A 112 4.18 12.04 -0.70
N PHE A 113 4.18 12.80 0.39
CA PHE A 113 2.95 13.15 1.12
C PHE A 113 1.95 13.90 0.23
N GLY A 114 2.40 14.96 -0.46
CA GLY A 114 1.56 15.72 -1.38
C GLY A 114 1.00 14.84 -2.51
N THR A 115 1.85 13.99 -3.11
CA THR A 115 1.46 13.08 -4.19
C THR A 115 0.39 12.07 -3.74
N LEU A 116 0.59 11.42 -2.59
CA LEU A 116 -0.34 10.43 -2.07
C LEU A 116 -1.62 11.06 -1.48
N ARG A 117 -1.57 12.31 -1.03
CA ARG A 117 -2.81 13.04 -0.66
C ARG A 117 -3.64 13.40 -1.89
N MET A 118 -3.00 13.76 -3.00
CA MET A 118 -3.70 13.94 -4.29
C MET A 118 -4.35 12.62 -4.76
N PHE A 119 -3.75 11.47 -4.47
CA PHE A 119 -4.39 10.15 -4.68
C PHE A 119 -5.68 10.00 -3.97
N GLN A 120 -5.65 10.25 -2.67
CA GLN A 120 -6.75 9.95 -1.81
C GLN A 120 -7.97 10.76 -2.26
N GLY A 121 -7.77 12.02 -2.65
CA GLY A 121 -8.80 12.84 -3.27
C GLY A 121 -9.26 12.33 -4.64
N THR A 122 -8.33 11.85 -5.48
CA THR A 122 -8.65 11.33 -6.82
C THR A 122 -9.43 10.01 -6.76
N ALA A 123 -8.95 9.03 -5.99
CA ALA A 123 -9.58 7.72 -5.82
C ALA A 123 -11.01 7.87 -5.27
N SER A 124 -11.20 8.77 -4.30
CA SER A 124 -12.52 9.14 -3.79
C SER A 124 -13.38 9.85 -4.84
N GLY A 125 -12.84 10.84 -5.55
CA GLY A 125 -13.58 11.56 -6.60
C GLY A 125 -14.08 10.69 -7.76
N TYR A 126 -13.42 9.56 -8.03
CA TYR A 126 -13.84 8.57 -9.02
C TYR A 126 -14.59 7.37 -8.43
N ASN A 127 -14.92 7.38 -7.14
CA ASN A 127 -15.55 6.28 -6.40
C ASN A 127 -14.79 4.94 -6.49
N PHE A 128 -13.46 4.97 -6.62
CA PHE A 128 -12.65 3.76 -6.54
C PHE A 128 -12.44 3.32 -5.10
N GLU A 129 -12.34 4.28 -4.18
CA GLU A 129 -12.16 4.04 -2.75
C GLU A 129 -12.83 5.15 -1.94
N ASP A 130 -13.27 4.82 -0.74
CA ASP A 130 -13.69 5.84 0.22
C ASP A 130 -12.45 6.58 0.75
N GLN A 131 -12.54 7.90 0.87
CA GLN A 131 -11.48 8.69 1.49
C GLN A 131 -11.24 8.24 2.94
N ASP A 132 -12.28 7.77 3.62
CA ASP A 132 -12.21 7.25 5.00
C ASP A 132 -11.48 5.91 5.10
N ASN A 133 -11.27 5.22 3.98
CA ASN A 133 -10.49 3.97 3.91
C ASN A 133 -9.01 4.21 3.53
N LEU A 134 -8.59 5.47 3.38
CA LEU A 134 -7.22 5.82 3.01
C LEU A 134 -6.61 6.75 4.06
N MET A 135 -5.34 6.55 4.40
CA MET A 135 -4.60 7.47 5.27
C MET A 135 -3.18 7.64 4.75
N VAL A 136 -2.67 8.87 4.75
CA VAL A 136 -1.27 9.18 4.41
C VAL A 136 -0.64 9.78 5.66
N SER A 137 0.48 9.23 6.14
CA SER A 137 1.18 9.74 7.32
C SER A 137 2.69 9.57 7.20
N TYR A 138 3.41 10.31 8.03
CA TYR A 138 4.84 10.13 8.30
C TYR A 138 5.08 9.19 9.48
N ASP A 139 4.05 8.89 10.26
CA ASP A 139 4.13 8.09 11.47
C ASP A 139 3.64 6.66 11.23
N LEU A 140 4.54 5.70 11.45
CA LEU A 140 4.25 4.28 11.29
C LEU A 140 3.32 3.75 12.39
N GLU A 141 3.46 4.21 13.63
CA GLU A 141 2.63 3.75 14.74
C GLU A 141 1.18 4.18 14.54
N GLU A 142 0.98 5.46 14.17
CA GLU A 142 -0.34 6.00 13.84
C GLU A 142 -1.03 5.18 12.74
N LEU A 143 -0.32 4.89 11.64
CA LEU A 143 -0.88 4.13 10.53
C LEU A 143 -1.23 2.70 10.95
N VAL A 144 -0.37 2.03 11.72
CA VAL A 144 -0.61 0.67 12.17
C VAL A 144 -1.82 0.63 13.10
N ASP A 145 -1.91 1.54 14.07
CA ASP A 145 -3.03 1.62 14.99
C ASP A 145 -4.36 1.88 14.25
N TRP A 146 -4.36 2.81 13.30
CA TRP A 146 -5.53 3.10 12.48
C TRP A 146 -5.92 1.91 11.58
N LEU A 147 -4.96 1.25 10.94
CA LEU A 147 -5.20 0.10 10.06
C LEU A 147 -5.79 -1.10 10.80
N LEU A 148 -5.48 -1.25 12.09
CA LEU A 148 -5.90 -2.39 12.91
C LEU A 148 -7.09 -2.10 13.84
N SER A 149 -7.67 -0.90 13.75
CA SER A 149 -8.80 -0.44 14.59
C SER A 149 -10.19 -0.90 14.12
#